data_AF-A0A6A4XBD0-F1
#
_entry.id   AF-A0A6A4XBD0-F1
#
_cell.length_a   1.000
_cell.length_b   1.000
_cell.length_c   1.000
_cell.angle_alpha   90.00
_cell.angle_beta   90.00
_cell.angle_gamma   90.00
#
_symmetry.space_group_name_H-M   'P 1'
#
loop_
_entity.id
_entity.type
_entity.pdbx_description
1 polymer ?
#
loop_
_entity_poly.entity_id
_entity_poly.type
_entity_poly.pdbx_seq_one_letter_code
_entity_poly.pdbx_strand_id
1 'polypeptide(L)'
;MDNALHSWFSAAEGWMCPEPGCGKWLRNSKRLSDHRAWHRGDTQCPVCHRRLSDKHYLREHAWNVHNLVLPPLRGRRWPAYHRGDQY
;
A
#
# COMPACT_ATOMS: atom_id res chain seq x y z
N MET A 1 -15.47 41.47 -5.63
CA MET A 1 -16.67 40.62 -5.59
C MET A 1 -16.94 40.30 -7.05
N ASP A 2 -16.34 39.17 -7.47
CA ASP A 2 -16.98 37.95 -8.01
C ASP A 2 -16.59 37.91 -9.51
N ASN A 3 -16.37 36.83 -10.24
CA ASN A 3 -16.67 35.42 -10.11
C ASN A 3 -15.87 34.71 -11.23
N ALA A 4 -15.03 33.71 -10.93
CA ALA A 4 -14.59 32.69 -11.90
C ALA A 4 -13.91 31.55 -11.13
N LEU A 5 -14.67 30.86 -10.30
CA LEU A 5 -14.26 29.58 -9.74
C LEU A 5 -14.10 28.59 -10.90
N HIS A 6 -12.85 28.33 -11.24
CA HIS A 6 -12.30 27.20 -11.97
C HIS A 6 -13.36 26.21 -12.47
N SER A 7 -13.74 26.43 -13.74
CA SER A 7 -14.62 25.58 -14.53
C SER A 7 -14.24 24.11 -14.46
N TRP A 8 -15.24 23.32 -14.08
CA TRP A 8 -15.61 22.07 -14.72
C TRP A 8 -14.57 20.93 -14.74
N PHE A 9 -14.29 20.36 -13.57
CA PHE A 9 -13.99 18.93 -13.52
C PHE A 9 -15.23 18.15 -13.99
N SER A 10 -15.26 17.78 -15.27
CA SER A 10 -16.28 16.90 -15.82
C SER A 10 -16.23 15.57 -15.08
N ALA A 11 -17.28 15.32 -14.28
CA ALA A 11 -17.53 14.10 -13.56
C ALA A 11 -17.78 12.93 -14.54
N ALA A 12 -16.72 12.36 -15.09
CA ALA A 12 -16.68 10.93 -15.28
C ALA A 12 -16.45 10.32 -13.88
N GLU A 13 -17.54 10.02 -13.17
CA GLU A 13 -17.52 9.38 -11.84
C GLU A 13 -17.01 7.94 -11.95
N GLY A 14 -15.73 7.78 -12.24
CA GLY A 14 -15.03 6.52 -12.13
C GLY A 14 -14.20 6.49 -10.85
N TRP A 15 -13.95 5.28 -10.37
CA TRP A 15 -13.23 5.08 -9.12
C TRP A 15 -11.74 5.05 -9.42
N MET A 16 -11.16 6.21 -9.69
CA MET A 16 -9.73 6.37 -9.95
C MET A 16 -8.93 6.22 -8.65
N CYS A 17 -7.81 5.51 -8.71
CA CYS A 17 -6.91 5.41 -7.58
C CYS A 17 -6.20 6.75 -7.34
N PRO A 18 -6.35 7.38 -6.15
CA PRO A 18 -5.72 8.66 -5.84
C PRO A 18 -4.22 8.53 -5.55
N GLU A 19 -3.69 7.30 -5.55
CA GLU A 19 -2.27 7.07 -5.26
C GLU A 19 -1.39 7.62 -6.39
N PRO A 20 -0.41 8.47 -6.06
CA PRO A 20 0.46 9.10 -7.04
C PRO A 20 1.23 8.04 -7.83
N GLY A 21 1.15 8.11 -9.17
CA GLY A 21 1.78 7.13 -10.07
C GLY A 21 0.99 5.84 -10.30
N CYS A 22 -0.17 5.65 -9.64
CA CYS A 22 -1.05 4.52 -9.95
C CYS A 22 -1.98 4.83 -11.14
N GLY A 23 -2.75 5.93 -11.03
CA GLY A 23 -3.65 6.42 -12.08
C GLY A 23 -4.71 5.42 -12.56
N LYS A 24 -4.94 4.32 -11.82
CA LYS A 24 -5.75 3.20 -12.29
C LYS A 24 -7.24 3.51 -12.09
N TRP A 25 -8.04 3.27 -13.13
CA TRP A 25 -9.49 3.41 -13.08
C TRP A 25 -10.16 2.09 -12.73
N LEU A 26 -11.01 2.11 -11.70
CA LEU A 26 -11.75 0.94 -11.24
C LEU A 26 -13.24 1.14 -11.51
N ARG A 27 -13.92 0.02 -11.77
CA ARG A 27 -15.33 0.01 -12.17
C ARG A 27 -16.31 0.32 -11.03
N ASN A 28 -15.88 0.20 -9.77
CA ASN A 28 -16.71 0.50 -8.60
C ASN A 28 -15.88 0.79 -7.34
N SER A 29 -16.51 1.41 -6.34
CA SER A 29 -15.89 1.79 -5.06
C SER A 29 -15.28 0.61 -4.30
N LYS A 30 -15.97 -0.54 -4.29
CA LYS A 30 -15.48 -1.75 -3.59
C LYS A 30 -14.14 -2.22 -4.17
N ARG A 31 -14.01 -2.26 -5.49
CA ARG A 31 -12.74 -2.60 -6.14
C ARG A 31 -11.67 -1.55 -5.93
N LEU A 32 -12.03 -0.28 -5.85
CA LEU A 32 -11.09 0.77 -5.46
C LEU A 32 -10.59 0.56 -4.02
N SER A 33 -11.47 0.19 -3.08
CA SER A 33 -11.07 -0.11 -1.70
C SER A 33 -10.10 -1.29 -1.63
N ASP A 34 -10.42 -2.41 -2.28
CA ASP A 34 -9.55 -3.60 -2.34
C ASP A 34 -8.22 -3.27 -3.05
N HIS A 35 -8.27 -2.49 -4.12
CA HIS A 35 -7.09 -2.02 -4.84
C HIS A 35 -6.21 -1.10 -3.97
N ARG A 36 -6.81 -0.24 -3.15
CA ARG A 36 -6.07 0.60 -2.19
C ARG A 36 -5.49 -0.24 -1.06
N ALA A 37 -6.10 -1.35 -0.67
CA ALA A 37 -5.49 -2.29 0.26
C ALA A 37 -4.20 -2.90 -0.30
N TRP A 38 -4.10 -3.08 -1.63
CA TRP A 38 -2.84 -3.46 -2.26
C TRP A 38 -1.76 -2.39 -2.12
N HIS A 39 -2.10 -1.10 -2.30
CA HIS A 39 -1.16 0.00 -2.07
C HIS A 39 -0.64 0.06 -0.63
N ARG A 40 -1.45 -0.38 0.34
CA ARG A 40 -1.00 -0.45 1.75
C ARG A 40 0.08 -1.51 1.98
N GLY A 41 0.21 -2.51 1.10
CA GLY A 41 1.27 -3.52 1.19
C GLY A 41 1.23 -4.37 2.46
N ASP A 42 0.10 -4.40 3.17
CA ASP A 42 -0.03 -5.00 4.51
C ASP A 42 0.36 -6.50 4.56
N THR A 43 0.32 -7.20 3.41
CA THR A 43 0.74 -8.61 3.25
C THR A 43 1.79 -8.80 2.15
N GLN A 44 2.45 -7.72 1.73
CA GLN A 44 3.48 -7.76 0.70
C GLN A 44 4.87 -7.60 1.33
N CYS A 45 5.82 -8.46 0.92
CA CYS A 45 7.21 -8.34 1.33
C CYS A 45 7.83 -7.06 0.78
N PRO A 46 8.47 -6.21 1.60
CA PRO A 46 9.11 -4.98 1.12
C PRO A 46 10.43 -5.25 0.37
N VAL A 47 11.02 -6.45 0.50
CA VAL A 47 12.30 -6.79 -0.14
C VAL A 47 12.09 -7.43 -1.50
N CYS A 48 11.25 -8.46 -1.56
CA CYS A 48 11.03 -9.23 -2.79
C CYS A 48 9.65 -9.02 -3.42
N HIS A 49 8.81 -8.16 -2.82
CA HIS A 49 7.46 -7.85 -3.30
C HIS A 49 6.52 -9.05 -3.45
N ARG A 50 6.88 -10.20 -2.88
CA ARG A 50 6.03 -11.39 -2.77
C ARG A 50 4.81 -11.04 -1.94
N ARG A 51 3.62 -11.39 -2.44
CA ARG A 51 2.38 -11.32 -1.66
C ARG A 51 2.20 -12.62 -0.88
N LEU A 52 1.92 -12.50 0.40
CA LEU A 52 1.63 -13.60 1.29
C LEU A 52 0.14 -13.57 1.64
N SER A 53 -0.37 -14.71 2.09
CA SER A 53 -1.79 -14.88 2.46
C SER A 53 -2.20 -13.93 3.59
N ASP A 54 -1.36 -13.80 4.62
CA ASP A 54 -1.65 -12.97 5.81
C ASP A 54 -0.39 -12.37 6.45
N LYS A 55 -0.60 -11.45 7.41
CA LYS A 55 0.47 -10.77 8.17
C LYS A 55 1.38 -11.74 8.94
N HIS A 56 0.86 -12.89 9.39
CA HIS A 56 1.66 -13.92 10.07
C HIS A 56 2.68 -14.53 9.09
N TYR A 57 2.21 -15.00 7.94
CA TYR A 57 3.06 -15.57 6.89
C TYR A 57 4.05 -14.55 6.30
N LEU A 58 3.66 -13.27 6.23
CA LEU A 58 4.59 -12.21 5.84
C LEU A 58 5.77 -12.07 6.83
N ARG A 59 5.51 -12.14 8.13
CA ARG A 59 6.58 -12.09 9.16
C ARG A 59 7.50 -13.30 9.07
N GLU A 60 6.93 -14.49 8.95
CA GLU A 60 7.70 -15.73 8.79
C GLU A 60 8.55 -15.70 7.51
N HIS A 61 7.96 -15.26 6.39
CA HIS A 61 8.67 -15.09 5.14
C HIS A 61 9.84 -14.10 5.27
N ALA A 62 9.61 -12.93 5.86
CA ALA A 62 10.65 -11.93 6.07
C ALA A 62 11.78 -12.47 6.96
N TRP A 63 11.44 -13.24 7.99
CA TRP A 63 12.39 -13.85 8.90
C TRP A 63 13.23 -14.95 8.23
N ASN A 64 12.60 -15.88 7.51
CA ASN A 64 13.26 -17.06 6.95
C ASN A 64 13.99 -16.77 5.64
N VAL A 65 13.44 -15.88 4.79
CA VAL A 65 13.99 -15.61 3.45
C VAL A 65 14.92 -14.41 3.46
N HIS A 66 14.65 -13.41 4.31
CA HIS A 66 15.40 -12.15 4.32
C HIS A 66 16.14 -11.86 5.64
N ASN A 67 16.02 -12.75 6.64
CA ASN A 67 16.58 -12.52 7.97
C ASN A 67 16.10 -11.19 8.60
N LEU A 68 14.88 -10.76 8.24
CA LEU A 68 14.28 -9.50 8.66
C LEU A 68 13.25 -9.72 9.76
N VAL A 69 13.27 -8.83 10.74
CA VAL A 69 12.26 -8.78 11.79
C VAL A 69 11.29 -7.66 11.47
N LEU A 70 10.08 -8.04 11.04
CA LEU A 70 9.02 -7.06 10.81
C LEU A 70 8.27 -6.78 12.13
N PRO A 71 8.16 -5.51 12.57
CA PRO A 71 7.35 -5.15 13.72
C PRO A 71 5.84 -5.34 13.42
N PRO A 72 4.95 -5.20 14.42
CA PRO A 72 3.51 -5.16 14.18
C PRO A 72 3.15 -4.08 13.16
N LEU A 73 2.71 -4.51 11.98
CA LEU A 73 2.42 -3.68 10.82
C LEU A 73 1.13 -2.88 11.03
N ARG A 74 1.24 -1.77 11.78
CA ARG A 74 0.27 -0.67 11.77
C ARG A 74 0.96 0.61 11.30
N GLY A 75 0.71 0.97 10.05
CA GLY A 75 0.79 2.34 9.54
C GLY A 75 2.07 3.12 9.78
N ARG A 76 3.12 2.83 9.00
CA ARG A 76 3.98 3.80 8.27
C ARG A 76 5.26 3.11 7.73
N ARG A 77 5.88 3.77 6.75
CA ARG A 77 7.14 3.40 6.06
C ARG A 77 8.21 2.98 7.07
N TRP A 78 8.61 1.71 7.03
CA TRP A 78 9.51 1.11 8.01
C TRP A 78 10.94 0.99 7.47
N PRO A 79 11.97 1.46 8.20
CA PRO A 79 13.35 1.10 7.92
C PRO A 79 13.62 -0.33 8.40
N ALA A 80 14.02 -1.21 7.48
CA ALA A 80 14.34 -2.60 7.80
C ALA A 80 15.60 -2.67 8.69
N TYR A 81 15.52 -3.41 9.80
CA TYR A 81 16.67 -3.73 10.65
C TYR A 81 17.04 -5.21 10.47
N HIS A 82 18.33 -5.49 10.38
CA HIS A 82 18.84 -6.85 10.29
C HIS A 82 19.02 -7.44 11.69
N ARG A 83 18.86 -8.75 11.82
CA ARG A 83 18.90 -9.48 13.10
C ARG A 83 20.22 -9.32 13.89
N GLY A 84 21.29 -8.80 13.27
CA GLY A 84 22.63 -8.77 13.83
C GLY A 84 22.98 -7.61 14.78
N ASP A 85 22.05 -6.68 15.03
CA ASP A 85 22.38 -5.40 15.68
C ASP A 85 21.92 -5.26 17.15
N GLN A 86 21.69 -6.36 17.87
CA GLN A 86 21.37 -6.33 19.31
C GLN A 86 22.54 -6.93 20.10
N TYR A 87 23.37 -6.06 20.69
CA TYR A 87 24.39 -6.38 21.69
C TYR A 87 23.82 -6.33 23.11
#